data_AF-A0A956AFH7-F1
#
_entry.id   AF-A0A956AFH7-F1
#
_cell.length_a   1.000
_cell.length_b   1.000
_cell.length_c   1.000
_cell.angle_alpha   90.00
_cell.angle_beta   90.00
_cell.angle_gamma   90.00
#
_symmetry.space_group_name_H-M   'P 1'
#
loop_
_entity.id
_entity.type
_entity.pdbx_description
1 polymer ?
#
loop_
_entity_poly.entity_id
_entity_poly.type
_entity_poly.pdbx_seq_one_letter_code
_entity_poly.pdbx_strand_id
1 'polypeptide(L)'
;MRSFMLVGIVVGLAACGEDGTEGAKVAEACVQSDLIAQCPAGTAPQLDARAKTLCDGNASVDILDQNGAVSGRCQGEGSCTVLCNFPEACACGVESFTAAGVICADCGALPACGDNVCEGMETPASCPADCGPVCTPDRERCQGNDREICNAQGRWELAACGDGQRCQESGGTSSCIDR
;
A
#
# COMPACT_ATOMS: atom_id res chain seq x y z
N MET A 1 -18.51 -1.60 -4.14
CA MET A 1 -18.06 -0.20 -4.34
C MET A 1 -17.45 0.26 -3.03
N ARG A 2 -16.13 0.12 -2.87
CA ARG A 2 -15.44 0.41 -1.61
C ARG A 2 -14.88 1.83 -1.66
N SER A 3 -15.38 2.69 -0.77
CA SER A 3 -14.86 4.05 -0.58
C SER A 3 -13.44 3.98 -0.05
N PHE A 4 -12.51 4.59 -0.79
CA PHE A 4 -11.17 4.93 -0.31
C PHE A 4 -11.29 6.14 0.63
N MET A 5 -10.87 5.98 1.88
CA MET A 5 -10.74 7.08 2.83
C MET A 5 -9.42 7.81 2.54
N LEU A 6 -9.49 8.86 1.74
CA LEU A 6 -8.40 9.79 1.48
C LEU A 6 -8.25 10.74 2.67
N VAL A 7 -7.13 10.69 3.37
CA VAL A 7 -6.74 11.74 4.33
C VAL A 7 -5.80 12.69 3.60
N GLY A 8 -6.38 13.73 2.99
CA GLY A 8 -5.63 14.82 2.38
C GLY A 8 -5.47 15.96 3.37
N ILE A 9 -4.23 16.30 3.75
CA ILE A 9 -3.94 17.53 4.47
C ILE A 9 -3.76 18.63 3.42
N VAL A 10 -4.74 19.52 3.32
CA VAL A 10 -4.70 20.71 2.47
C VAL A 10 -4.15 21.86 3.31
N VAL A 11 -2.89 22.24 3.07
CA VAL A 11 -2.34 23.48 3.63
C VAL A 11 -2.54 24.58 2.59
N GLY A 12 -3.56 25.42 2.78
CA GLY A 12 -3.80 26.59 1.96
C GLY A 12 -2.93 27.76 2.41
N LEU A 13 -1.84 28.04 1.68
CA LEU A 13 -1.11 29.30 1.81
C LEU A 13 -1.72 30.30 0.82
N ALA A 14 -2.58 31.18 1.33
CA ALA A 14 -3.06 32.33 0.58
C ALA A 14 -2.03 33.46 0.72
N ALA A 15 -1.35 33.80 -0.37
CA ALA A 15 -0.54 35.02 -0.47
C ALA A 15 -1.07 35.85 -1.64
N CYS A 16 -1.40 37.12 -1.37
CA CYS A 16 -1.81 38.13 -2.35
C CYS A 16 -0.75 39.26 -2.36
N GLY A 17 -0.36 39.72 -3.55
CA GLY A 17 0.87 40.47 -3.77
C GLY A 17 0.99 40.94 -5.24
N GLU A 18 1.56 42.12 -5.41
CA GLU A 18 1.18 43.11 -6.43
C GLU A 18 1.64 42.81 -7.88
N ASP A 19 2.36 41.72 -8.15
CA ASP A 19 3.08 41.53 -9.41
C ASP A 19 2.49 40.51 -10.39
N GLY A 20 1.30 39.92 -10.13
CA GLY A 20 0.68 38.95 -11.04
C GLY A 20 1.45 37.64 -11.27
N THR A 21 2.59 37.46 -10.59
CA THR A 21 3.47 36.28 -10.66
C THR A 21 3.30 35.34 -9.47
N GLU A 22 2.30 35.60 -8.63
CA GLU A 22 2.16 34.92 -7.33
C GLU A 22 1.95 33.41 -7.43
N GLY A 23 1.21 32.93 -8.44
CA GLY A 23 1.07 31.50 -8.68
C GLY A 23 2.42 30.82 -8.97
N ALA A 24 3.28 31.47 -9.77
CA ALA A 24 4.61 30.95 -10.10
C ALA A 24 5.54 30.97 -8.87
N LYS A 25 5.45 32.03 -8.04
CA LYS A 25 6.18 32.12 -6.77
C LYS A 25 5.75 31.03 -5.78
N VAL A 26 4.48 30.63 -5.75
CA VAL A 26 4.01 29.50 -4.94
C VAL A 26 4.58 28.17 -5.44
N ALA A 27 4.61 27.93 -6.75
CA ALA A 27 5.21 26.71 -7.30
C ALA A 27 6.70 26.60 -6.92
N GLU A 28 7.43 27.72 -7.01
CA GLU A 28 8.84 27.79 -6.64
C GLU A 28 9.05 27.63 -5.12
N ALA A 29 8.20 28.26 -4.30
CA ALA A 29 8.20 28.09 -2.85
C ALA A 29 7.91 26.66 -2.39
N CYS A 30 7.19 25.87 -3.19
CA CYS A 30 6.89 24.48 -2.88
C CYS A 30 7.99 23.51 -3.26
N VAL A 31 8.78 23.83 -4.28
CA VAL A 31 10.04 23.11 -4.54
C VAL A 31 11.07 23.46 -3.47
N GLN A 32 11.06 24.69 -2.95
CA GLN A 32 11.95 25.11 -1.87
C GLN A 32 11.51 24.65 -0.47
N SER A 33 10.21 24.43 -0.27
CA SER A 33 9.70 23.82 0.96
C SER A 33 10.02 22.34 0.93
N ASP A 34 10.69 21.85 1.97
CA ASP A 34 11.05 20.44 2.12
C ASP A 34 9.82 19.56 2.48
N LEU A 35 8.73 19.74 1.73
CA LEU A 35 7.47 19.01 1.82
C LEU A 35 7.70 17.52 1.57
N ILE A 36 8.72 17.18 0.77
CA ILE A 36 9.17 15.82 0.53
C ILE A 36 9.74 15.20 1.81
N ALA A 37 10.52 15.92 2.62
CA ALA A 37 11.00 15.42 3.91
C ALA A 37 9.91 15.28 4.98
N GLN A 38 8.71 15.80 4.74
CA GLN A 38 7.57 15.54 5.61
C GLN A 38 6.97 14.15 5.39
N CYS A 39 7.36 13.45 4.31
CA CYS A 39 6.94 12.08 4.09
C CYS A 39 7.76 11.12 4.98
N PRO A 40 7.12 10.19 5.69
CA PRO A 40 7.82 9.22 6.54
C PRO A 40 8.79 8.34 5.75
N ALA A 41 9.84 7.83 6.40
CA ALA A 41 10.78 6.93 5.75
C ALA A 41 10.07 5.67 5.21
N GLY A 42 10.51 5.19 4.05
CA GLY A 42 9.90 4.05 3.34
C GLY A 42 8.75 4.44 2.38
N THR A 43 8.41 5.72 2.27
CA THR A 43 7.49 6.21 1.24
C THR A 43 8.24 6.72 0.01
N ALA A 44 7.56 6.69 -1.13
CA ALA A 44 7.95 7.32 -2.38
C ALA A 44 7.15 8.63 -2.54
N PRO A 45 7.68 9.77 -2.07
CA PRO A 45 6.99 11.06 -2.12
C PRO A 45 6.87 11.58 -3.56
N GLN A 46 5.70 12.14 -3.88
CA GLN A 46 5.42 12.86 -5.12
C GLN A 46 4.92 14.26 -4.80
N LEU A 47 5.55 15.28 -5.40
CA LEU A 47 5.17 16.68 -5.24
C LEU A 47 4.47 17.16 -6.53
N ASP A 48 3.24 17.64 -6.40
CA ASP A 48 2.51 18.37 -7.46
C ASP A 48 2.37 19.83 -7.04
N ALA A 49 2.83 20.74 -7.89
CA ALA A 49 2.75 22.19 -7.70
C ALA A 49 1.94 22.78 -8.85
N ARG A 50 0.80 23.38 -8.53
CA ARG A 50 -0.09 24.01 -9.51
C ARG A 50 -0.08 25.52 -9.32
N ALA A 51 0.10 26.22 -10.44
CA ALA A 51 0.09 27.67 -10.52
C ALA A 51 -0.90 28.10 -11.61
N LYS A 52 -1.79 29.03 -11.30
CA LYS A 52 -2.68 29.66 -12.29
C LYS A 52 -2.54 31.16 -12.19
N THR A 53 -2.39 31.83 -13.33
CA THR A 53 -2.40 33.29 -13.43
C THR A 53 -3.52 33.71 -14.37
N LEU A 54 -4.41 34.57 -13.88
CA LEU A 54 -5.45 35.22 -14.67
C LEU A 54 -5.16 36.72 -14.69
N CYS A 55 -5.02 37.29 -15.89
CA CYS A 55 -4.78 38.71 -16.10
C CYS A 55 -5.91 39.30 -16.93
N ASP A 56 -6.63 40.26 -16.36
CA ASP A 56 -7.55 41.10 -17.10
C ASP A 56 -6.88 42.45 -17.39
N GLY A 57 -6.86 42.83 -18.66
CA GLY A 57 -6.28 44.08 -19.15
C GLY A 57 -7.35 44.97 -19.75
N ASN A 58 -7.34 46.25 -19.40
CA ASN A 58 -8.15 47.25 -20.06
C ASN A 58 -7.23 48.32 -20.66
N ALA A 59 -7.50 48.69 -21.91
CA ALA A 59 -6.74 49.70 -22.64
C ALA A 59 -7.68 50.84 -23.00
N SER A 60 -7.33 52.05 -22.56
CA SER A 60 -8.05 53.28 -22.90
C SER A 60 -7.12 54.18 -23.70
N VAL A 61 -7.59 54.64 -24.86
CA VAL A 61 -6.91 55.63 -25.70
C VAL A 61 -7.76 56.89 -25.71
N ASP A 62 -7.18 58.00 -25.29
CA ASP A 62 -7.79 59.31 -25.49
C ASP A 62 -7.45 59.77 -26.92
N ILE A 63 -8.49 59.89 -27.75
CA ILE A 63 -8.38 60.15 -29.19
C ILE A 63 -8.05 61.63 -29.45
N LEU A 64 -8.24 62.51 -28.45
CA LEU A 64 -8.03 63.94 -28.59
C LEU A 64 -6.57 64.33 -28.33
N ASP A 65 -5.85 63.60 -27.48
CA ASP A 65 -4.45 63.84 -27.15
C ASP A 65 -3.49 62.74 -27.64
N GLN A 66 -4.02 61.65 -28.23
CA GLN A 66 -3.29 60.44 -28.64
C GLN A 66 -2.57 59.71 -27.50
N ASN A 67 -2.92 60.00 -26.24
CA ASN A 67 -2.33 59.31 -25.10
C ASN A 67 -3.10 58.02 -24.82
N GLY A 68 -2.35 56.92 -24.77
CA GLY A 68 -2.87 55.60 -24.39
C GLY A 68 -2.46 55.24 -22.97
N ALA A 69 -3.41 54.84 -22.13
CA ALA A 69 -3.16 54.22 -20.85
C ALA A 69 -3.61 52.75 -20.89
N VAL A 70 -2.72 51.84 -20.51
CA VAL A 70 -3.01 50.42 -20.37
C VAL A 70 -2.93 50.08 -18.88
N SER A 71 -4.02 49.56 -18.33
CA SER A 71 -4.05 49.05 -16.95
C SER A 71 -4.37 47.56 -17.00
N GLY A 72 -3.65 46.75 -16.23
CA GLY A 72 -3.93 45.34 -16.04
C GLY A 72 -3.97 45.00 -14.56
N ARG A 73 -4.86 44.09 -14.17
CA ARG A 73 -4.82 43.47 -12.85
C ARG A 73 -4.70 41.96 -13.02
N CYS A 74 -3.65 41.41 -12.45
CA CYS A 74 -3.38 39.98 -12.48
C CYS A 74 -3.60 39.39 -11.09
N GLN A 75 -4.31 38.26 -11.00
CA GLN A 75 -4.47 37.48 -9.79
C GLN A 75 -3.84 36.10 -10.00
N GLY A 76 -2.93 35.72 -9.10
CA GLY A 76 -2.29 34.41 -9.09
C GLY A 76 -2.87 33.51 -7.99
N GLU A 77 -3.12 32.25 -8.30
CA GLU A 77 -3.43 31.20 -7.32
C GLU A 77 -2.36 30.11 -7.40
N GLY A 78 -1.93 29.61 -6.25
CA GLY A 78 -0.97 28.51 -6.16
C GLY A 78 -1.39 27.48 -5.11
N SER A 79 -1.23 26.20 -5.41
CA SER A 79 -1.50 25.11 -4.46
C SER A 79 -0.43 24.02 -4.57
N CYS A 80 -0.07 23.43 -3.43
CA CYS A 80 0.96 22.40 -3.37
C CYS A 80 0.41 21.16 -2.69
N THR A 81 0.57 20.02 -3.36
CA THR A 81 0.11 18.72 -2.88
C THR A 81 1.30 17.79 -2.83
N VAL A 82 1.57 17.21 -1.66
CA VAL A 82 2.54 16.13 -1.52
C VAL A 82 1.78 14.82 -1.28
N LEU A 83 2.04 13.82 -2.12
CA LEU A 83 1.49 12.48 -2.01
C LEU A 83 2.62 11.53 -1.61
N CYS A 84 2.62 11.06 -0.37
CA CYS A 84 3.55 10.03 0.08
C CYS A 84 3.01 8.65 -0.32
N ASN A 85 3.52 8.06 -1.41
CA ASN A 85 3.08 6.74 -1.85
C ASN A 85 3.84 5.61 -1.13
N PHE A 86 3.23 4.45 -0.98
CA PHE A 86 3.89 3.25 -0.43
C PHE A 86 4.22 2.30 -1.57
N PRO A 87 5.52 2.14 -1.93
CA PRO A 87 5.90 1.28 -3.06
C PRO A 87 5.63 -0.20 -2.76
N GLU A 88 5.70 -0.61 -1.50
CA GLU A 88 5.39 -1.96 -1.05
C GLU A 88 4.28 -1.92 0.00
N ALA A 89 3.16 -2.59 -0.29
CA ALA A 89 2.08 -2.74 0.67
C ALA A 89 2.51 -3.74 1.76
N CYS A 90 2.27 -3.40 3.03
CA CYS A 90 2.49 -4.34 4.12
C CYS A 90 1.68 -5.62 3.89
N ALA A 91 2.35 -6.77 3.84
CA ALA A 91 1.73 -8.07 3.57
C ALA A 91 0.60 -8.42 4.55
N CYS A 92 0.73 -7.98 5.80
CA CYS A 92 -0.20 -8.25 6.90
C CYS A 92 -0.91 -6.99 7.41
N GLY A 93 -0.94 -5.93 6.59
CA GLY A 93 -1.54 -4.65 6.95
C GLY A 93 -0.60 -3.73 7.74
N VAL A 94 -1.07 -2.51 7.99
CA VAL A 94 -0.32 -1.48 8.72
C VAL A 94 -0.75 -1.53 10.18
N GLU A 95 0.23 -1.61 11.09
CA GLU A 95 0.01 -1.52 12.52
C GLU A 95 -0.11 -0.05 12.97
N SER A 96 0.83 0.80 12.54
CA SER A 96 0.82 2.21 12.92
C SER A 96 1.57 3.12 11.93
N PHE A 97 1.23 4.41 11.98
CA PHE A 97 1.89 5.47 11.22
C PHE A 97 2.61 6.40 12.21
N THR A 98 3.90 6.62 11.99
CA THR A 98 4.71 7.52 12.82
C THR A 98 5.49 8.50 11.94
N ALA A 99 6.04 9.55 12.56
CA ALA A 99 6.98 10.44 11.87
C ALA A 99 8.24 9.69 11.37
N ALA A 100 8.57 8.55 11.97
CA ALA A 100 9.72 7.74 11.57
C ALA A 100 9.43 6.81 10.38
N GLY A 101 8.17 6.53 10.07
CA GLY A 101 7.80 5.56 9.04
C GLY A 101 6.46 4.89 9.28
N VAL A 102 6.12 3.99 8.38
CA VAL A 102 4.99 3.06 8.53
C VAL A 102 5.49 1.77 9.13
N ILE A 103 4.83 1.36 10.21
CA ILE A 103 5.11 0.10 10.90
C ILE A 103 4.13 -0.94 10.35
N CYS A 104 4.64 -1.94 9.65
CA CYS A 104 3.84 -3.07 9.20
C CYS A 104 3.54 -4.01 10.38
N ALA A 105 2.33 -4.57 10.40
CA ALA A 105 1.96 -5.55 11.41
C ALA A 105 2.76 -6.85 11.22
N ASP A 106 3.12 -7.49 12.34
CA ASP A 106 3.66 -8.84 12.33
C ASP A 106 2.55 -9.84 11.98
N CYS A 107 2.76 -10.55 10.88
CA CYS A 107 1.92 -11.63 10.39
C CYS A 107 1.67 -12.72 11.45
N GLY A 108 2.69 -13.04 12.26
CA GLY A 108 2.61 -14.04 13.31
C GLY A 108 1.92 -13.57 14.60
N ALA A 109 1.63 -12.28 14.72
CA ALA A 109 0.91 -11.72 15.87
C ALA A 109 -0.59 -11.51 15.62
N LEU A 110 -1.08 -11.89 14.43
CA LEU A 110 -2.51 -11.90 14.15
C LEU A 110 -3.20 -12.89 15.12
N PRO A 111 -4.34 -12.54 15.73
CA PRO A 111 -4.91 -13.30 16.85
C PRO A 111 -5.27 -14.77 16.56
N ALA A 112 -5.31 -15.18 15.28
CA ALA A 112 -5.58 -16.55 14.87
C ALA A 112 -4.29 -17.33 14.49
N CYS A 113 -3.19 -16.63 14.17
CA CYS A 113 -1.99 -17.29 13.68
C CYS A 113 -1.24 -18.02 14.81
N GLY A 114 -0.88 -19.28 14.56
CA GLY A 114 -0.27 -20.24 15.48
C GLY A 114 -1.23 -21.26 16.10
N ASP A 115 -2.48 -21.37 15.64
CA ASP A 115 -3.47 -22.31 16.18
C ASP A 115 -3.56 -23.65 15.39
N ASN A 116 -2.75 -23.79 14.34
CA ASN A 116 -2.70 -24.90 13.38
C ASN A 116 -3.97 -25.05 12.51
N VAL A 117 -4.82 -24.02 12.45
CA VAL A 117 -6.02 -23.98 11.61
C VAL A 117 -5.90 -22.80 10.68
N CYS A 118 -5.72 -23.07 9.38
CA CYS A 118 -5.76 -22.01 8.37
C CYS A 118 -7.19 -21.48 8.20
N GLU A 119 -7.57 -20.42 8.93
CA GLU A 119 -8.93 -19.87 8.96
C GLU A 119 -9.02 -18.34 8.81
N GLY A 120 -10.25 -17.82 8.66
CA GLY A 120 -10.49 -16.37 8.58
C GLY A 120 -9.80 -15.67 7.40
N MET A 121 -8.89 -14.74 7.69
CA MET A 121 -8.10 -13.98 6.70
C MET A 121 -6.65 -14.47 6.59
N GLU A 122 -6.38 -15.67 7.11
CA GLU A 122 -5.07 -16.27 7.00
C GLU A 122 -4.82 -16.76 5.58
N THR A 123 -3.60 -16.53 5.14
CA THR A 123 -3.08 -16.98 3.86
C THR A 123 -1.68 -17.51 4.10
N PRO A 124 -1.11 -18.30 3.18
CA PRO A 124 0.29 -18.72 3.29
C PRO A 124 1.27 -17.54 3.42
N ALA A 125 0.89 -16.33 2.99
CA ALA A 125 1.69 -15.12 3.15
C ALA A 125 1.47 -14.42 4.50
N SER A 126 0.25 -14.46 5.06
CA SER A 126 -0.11 -13.76 6.30
C SER A 126 -0.04 -14.62 7.55
N CYS A 127 -0.07 -15.94 7.42
CA CYS A 127 0.19 -16.89 8.50
C CYS A 127 0.82 -18.16 7.93
N PRO A 128 2.11 -18.13 7.56
CA PRO A 128 2.80 -19.31 7.05
C PRO A 128 2.90 -20.45 8.08
N ALA A 129 2.76 -20.15 9.37
CA ALA A 129 2.75 -21.15 10.44
C ALA A 129 1.58 -22.14 10.29
N ASP A 130 0.37 -21.64 10.00
CA ASP A 130 -0.84 -22.47 9.92
C ASP A 130 -1.25 -22.78 8.47
N CYS A 131 -1.02 -21.85 7.54
CA CYS A 131 -1.39 -21.97 6.14
C CYS A 131 -0.24 -22.36 5.21
N GLY A 132 1.01 -22.37 5.69
CA GLY A 132 2.16 -22.77 4.88
C GLY A 132 2.17 -24.26 4.53
N PRO A 133 2.96 -24.66 3.52
CA PRO A 133 3.13 -26.08 3.21
C PRO A 133 3.80 -26.79 4.39
N VAL A 134 3.09 -27.72 5.02
CA VAL A 134 3.58 -28.53 6.16
C VAL A 134 4.27 -29.82 5.70
N CYS A 135 4.20 -30.11 4.40
CA CYS A 135 4.83 -31.26 3.77
C CYS A 135 5.23 -30.97 2.31
N THR A 136 6.13 -31.80 1.79
CA THR A 136 6.51 -31.79 0.37
C THR A 136 5.49 -32.60 -0.42
N PRO A 137 4.97 -32.11 -1.56
CA PRO A 137 4.06 -32.88 -2.42
C PRO A 137 4.59 -34.28 -2.71
N ASP A 138 3.67 -35.25 -2.81
CA ASP A 138 3.92 -36.68 -3.04
C ASP A 138 4.69 -37.39 -1.91
N ARG A 139 5.03 -36.69 -0.82
CA ARG A 139 5.52 -37.34 0.39
C ARG A 139 4.37 -38.12 1.02
N GLU A 140 4.69 -39.27 1.59
CA GLU A 140 3.74 -40.10 2.31
C GLU A 140 4.24 -40.37 3.72
N ARG A 141 3.31 -40.64 4.64
CA ARG A 141 3.61 -41.08 6.00
C ARG A 141 2.49 -41.94 6.58
N CYS A 142 2.78 -42.66 7.65
CA CYS A 142 1.73 -43.28 8.46
C CYS A 142 1.22 -42.31 9.55
N GLN A 143 -0.10 -42.14 9.61
CA GLN A 143 -0.79 -41.43 10.70
C GLN A 143 -1.77 -42.42 11.35
N GLY A 144 -1.32 -43.09 12.41
CA GLY A 144 -2.10 -44.18 13.01
C GLY A 144 -2.13 -45.41 12.11
N ASN A 145 -3.34 -45.90 11.77
CA ASN A 145 -3.50 -47.06 10.88
C ASN A 145 -3.61 -46.68 9.40
N ASP A 146 -3.74 -45.39 9.12
CA ASP A 146 -3.98 -44.88 7.77
C ASP A 146 -2.74 -44.22 7.21
N ARG A 147 -2.68 -44.13 5.88
CA ARG A 147 -1.66 -43.35 5.19
C ARG A 147 -2.13 -41.92 5.09
N GLU A 148 -1.18 -41.00 5.11
CA GLU A 148 -1.39 -39.62 4.67
C GLU A 148 -0.50 -39.33 3.49
N ILE A 149 -1.05 -38.71 2.45
CA ILE A 149 -0.33 -38.29 1.25
C ILE A 149 -0.34 -36.77 1.23
N CYS A 150 0.83 -36.19 1.01
CA CYS A 150 0.95 -34.75 0.88
C CYS A 150 0.48 -34.31 -0.50
N ASN A 151 -0.56 -33.48 -0.53
CA ASN A 151 -1.11 -32.95 -1.76
C ASN A 151 -0.22 -31.82 -2.35
N ALA A 152 -0.58 -31.33 -3.54
CA ALA A 152 0.17 -30.27 -4.22
C ALA A 152 0.21 -28.93 -3.47
N GLN A 153 -0.69 -28.70 -2.51
CA GLN A 153 -0.70 -27.51 -1.65
C GLN A 153 0.15 -27.68 -0.38
N GLY A 154 0.84 -28.82 -0.23
CA GLY A 154 1.65 -29.10 0.95
C GLY A 154 0.83 -29.44 2.19
N ARG A 155 -0.37 -30.04 2.02
CA ARG A 155 -1.25 -30.49 3.11
C ARG A 155 -1.38 -32.01 3.12
N TRP A 156 -1.45 -32.58 4.32
CA TRP A 156 -1.68 -34.01 4.52
C TRP A 156 -3.15 -34.35 4.25
N GLU A 157 -3.39 -35.24 3.30
CA GLU A 157 -4.70 -35.82 3.01
C GLU A 157 -4.74 -37.27 3.43
N LEU A 158 -5.85 -37.67 4.04
CA LEU A 158 -6.05 -39.04 4.51
C LEU A 158 -6.23 -40.00 3.33
N ALA A 159 -5.33 -40.96 3.20
CA ALA A 159 -5.43 -42.12 2.34
C ALA A 159 -5.66 -43.37 3.22
N ALA A 160 -6.91 -43.55 3.63
CA ALA A 160 -7.30 -44.60 4.57
C ALA A 160 -6.89 -46.00 4.08
N CYS A 161 -6.37 -46.81 5.00
CA CYS A 161 -6.14 -48.23 4.75
C CYS A 161 -7.48 -48.99 4.87
N GLY A 162 -7.60 -50.13 4.17
CA GLY A 162 -8.81 -50.94 4.21
C GLY A 162 -9.08 -51.58 5.57
N ASP A 163 -10.31 -52.10 5.74
CA ASP A 163 -10.69 -52.83 6.96
C ASP A 163 -9.74 -54.02 7.21
N GLY A 164 -9.19 -54.08 8.43
CA GLY A 164 -8.22 -55.11 8.82
C GLY A 164 -6.77 -54.83 8.40
N GLN A 165 -6.51 -53.70 7.75
CA GLN A 165 -5.17 -53.27 7.37
C GLN A 165 -4.58 -52.27 8.37
N ARG A 166 -3.26 -52.12 8.35
CA ARG A 166 -2.53 -51.07 9.06
C ARG A 166 -1.47 -50.46 8.16
N CYS A 167 -1.24 -49.17 8.32
CA CYS A 167 -0.11 -48.50 7.71
C CYS A 167 1.21 -49.00 8.33
N GLN A 168 2.18 -49.30 7.49
CA GLN A 168 3.56 -49.57 7.87
C GLN A 168 4.51 -48.79 6.97
N GLU A 169 5.53 -48.19 7.59
CA GLU A 169 6.64 -47.55 6.86
C GLU A 169 7.74 -48.57 6.57
N SER A 170 8.21 -48.59 5.33
CA SER A 170 9.34 -49.41 4.90
C SER A 170 10.19 -48.63 3.91
N GLY A 171 11.45 -48.37 4.26
CA GLY A 171 12.41 -47.72 3.36
C GLY A 171 12.03 -46.29 2.94
N GLY A 172 11.20 -45.59 3.73
CA GLY A 172 10.74 -44.22 3.42
C GLY A 172 9.41 -44.16 2.66
N THR A 173 8.78 -45.30 2.37
CA THR A 173 7.45 -45.38 1.74
C THR A 173 6.43 -45.90 2.75
N SER A 174 5.21 -45.38 2.70
CA SER A 174 4.08 -45.84 3.51
C SER A 174 3.25 -46.86 2.73
N SER A 175 2.89 -47.97 3.34
CA SER A 175 2.08 -49.02 2.67
C SER A 175 1.06 -49.64 3.62
N CYS A 176 -0.13 -49.93 3.11
CA CYS A 176 -1.16 -50.66 3.85
C CYS A 176 -0.86 -52.15 3.77
N ILE A 177 -0.76 -52.79 4.94
CA ILE A 177 -0.55 -54.23 5.07
C ILE A 177 -1.67 -54.83 5.90
N ASP A 178 -1.99 -56.10 5.65
CA ASP A 178 -2.94 -56.82 6.49
C ASP A 178 -2.36 -57.00 7.91
N ARG A 179 -3.21 -56.86 8.93
CA ARG A 179 -2.81 -56.97 10.33
C ARG A 179 -2.44 -58.38 10.75
#